data_AF-R5YTR4-F1
#
_entry.id   AF-R5YTR4-F1
#
_cell.length_a   1.000
_cell.length_b   1.000
_cell.length_c   1.000
_cell.angle_alpha   90.00
_cell.angle_beta   90.00
_cell.angle_gamma   90.00
#
_symmetry.space_group_name_H-M   'P 1'
#
loop_
_entity.id
_entity.type
_entity.pdbx_description
1 polymer ?
#
loop_
_entity_poly.entity_id
_entity_poly.type
_entity_poly.pdbx_seq_one_letter_code
_entity_poly.pdbx_strand_id
1 'polypeptide(L)'
;MENGIALLIVALNIFGAFFFAGMDYKVVGIVLSALSLISSVFLADYTWMHVFAKIVIKSNNIDLYFSKGNANRILISVAFLALAIKIGVLIHIGFMFAATVILAFAILLASGFFFEGYSSGMTITGVFNISKIILKIYSFVESIQKWLDKLFELIIKGEYKILGIKVKGEGEE
;
A
#
# COMPACT_ATOMS: atom_id res chain seq x y z
N MET A 1 5.79 -11.76 -29.33
CA MET A 1 6.00 -10.34 -29.01
C MET A 1 5.29 -9.95 -27.70
N GLU A 2 4.06 -10.42 -27.47
CA GLU A 2 3.28 -10.17 -26.23
C GLU A 2 4.01 -10.55 -24.93
N ASN A 3 4.70 -11.70 -24.88
CA ASN A 3 5.44 -12.12 -23.67
C ASN A 3 6.58 -11.17 -23.29
N GLY A 4 7.23 -10.53 -24.27
CA GLY A 4 8.34 -9.61 -24.00
C GLY A 4 7.87 -8.30 -23.36
N ILE A 5 6.74 -7.77 -23.82
CA ILE A 5 6.15 -6.54 -23.28
C ILE A 5 5.57 -6.82 -21.88
N ALA A 6 4.93 -7.97 -21.67
CA ALA A 6 4.45 -8.38 -20.34
C ALA A 6 5.61 -8.50 -19.32
N LEU A 7 6.74 -9.08 -19.72
CA LEU A 7 7.93 -9.16 -18.86
C LEU A 7 8.53 -7.78 -18.56
N LEU A 8 8.49 -6.85 -19.52
CA LEU A 8 8.94 -5.47 -19.31
C LEU A 8 8.05 -4.75 -18.28
N ILE A 9 6.73 -4.91 -18.37
CA ILE A 9 5.77 -4.34 -17.40
C ILE A 9 6.01 -4.94 -16.01
N VAL A 10 6.16 -6.27 -15.91
CA VAL A 10 6.49 -6.93 -14.64
C VAL A 10 7.80 -6.40 -14.07
N ALA A 11 8.84 -6.23 -14.90
CA ALA A 11 10.12 -5.65 -14.47
C ALA A 11 9.98 -4.22 -13.97
N LEU A 12 9.17 -3.40 -14.64
CA LEU A 12 8.85 -2.03 -14.22
C LEU A 12 8.15 -2.01 -12.85
N ASN A 13 7.19 -2.91 -12.64
CA ASN A 13 6.48 -3.04 -11.36
C ASN A 13 7.39 -3.53 -10.24
N ILE A 14 8.33 -4.43 -10.53
CA ILE A 14 9.36 -4.87 -9.57
C ILE A 14 10.30 -3.72 -9.21
N PHE A 15 10.71 -2.92 -10.19
CA PHE A 15 11.51 -1.71 -9.95
C PHE A 15 10.74 -0.69 -9.12
N GLY A 16 9.47 -0.47 -9.42
CA GLY A 16 8.59 0.38 -8.61
C GLY A 16 8.48 -0.13 -7.16
N ALA A 17 8.28 -1.45 -6.97
CA ALA A 17 8.24 -2.04 -5.64
C ALA A 17 9.56 -1.85 -4.87
N PHE A 18 10.70 -2.00 -5.55
CA PHE A 18 12.01 -1.74 -4.95
C PHE A 18 12.13 -0.27 -4.54
N PHE A 19 11.76 0.65 -5.43
CA PHE A 19 11.87 2.08 -5.19
C PHE A 19 11.02 2.49 -3.99
N PHE A 20 9.73 2.13 -3.97
CA PHE A 20 8.82 2.56 -2.91
C PHE A 20 9.09 1.91 -1.55
N ALA A 21 9.41 0.61 -1.49
CA ALA A 21 9.70 -0.05 -0.23
C ALA A 21 11.17 0.12 0.22
N GLY A 22 12.08 0.32 -0.73
CA GLY A 22 13.52 0.39 -0.51
C GLY A 22 14.08 1.79 -0.29
N MET A 23 13.30 2.86 -0.53
CA MET A 23 13.73 4.25 -0.34
C MET A 23 14.26 4.50 1.07
N ASP A 24 13.49 4.10 2.09
CA ASP A 24 13.90 4.24 3.50
C ASP A 24 14.52 2.95 4.06
N TYR A 25 14.11 1.78 3.56
CA TYR A 25 14.54 0.47 4.07
C TYR A 25 14.98 -0.46 2.94
N LYS A 26 16.24 -0.30 2.49
CA LYS A 26 16.82 -1.06 1.36
C LYS A 26 16.61 -2.58 1.46
N VAL A 27 16.75 -3.16 2.65
CA VAL A 27 16.55 -4.60 2.86
C VAL A 27 15.10 -5.01 2.55
N VAL A 28 14.12 -4.22 2.99
CA VAL A 28 12.70 -4.47 2.71
C VAL A 28 12.43 -4.39 1.22
N GLY A 29 12.98 -3.38 0.54
CA GLY A 29 12.89 -3.26 -0.92
C GLY A 29 13.46 -4.47 -1.65
N ILE A 30 14.66 -4.95 -1.29
CA ILE A 30 15.30 -6.12 -1.91
C ILE A 30 14.43 -7.37 -1.75
N VAL A 31 13.99 -7.66 -0.51
CA VAL A 31 13.20 -8.86 -0.21
C VAL A 31 11.86 -8.82 -0.95
N LEU A 32 11.18 -7.67 -0.94
CA LEU A 32 9.87 -7.53 -1.57
C LEU A 32 9.96 -7.62 -3.09
N SER A 33 10.99 -7.05 -3.70
CA SER A 33 11.23 -7.17 -5.14
C SER A 33 11.61 -8.58 -5.57
N ALA A 34 12.41 -9.30 -4.77
CA ALA A 34 12.72 -10.70 -5.03
C ALA A 34 11.46 -11.58 -4.95
N LEU A 35 10.62 -11.37 -3.94
CA LEU A 35 9.34 -12.05 -3.80
C LEU A 35 8.39 -11.71 -4.95
N SER A 36 8.34 -10.44 -5.37
CA SER A 36 7.54 -10.00 -6.52
C SER A 36 7.96 -10.73 -7.79
N LEU A 37 9.27 -10.78 -8.08
CA LEU A 37 9.80 -11.49 -9.25
C LEU A 37 9.42 -12.97 -9.22
N ILE A 38 9.70 -13.67 -8.12
CA ILE A 38 9.42 -15.10 -7.99
C ILE A 38 7.92 -15.36 -8.16
N SER A 39 7.10 -14.54 -7.51
CA SER A 39 5.65 -14.71 -7.49
C SER A 39 5.02 -14.44 -8.86
N SER A 40 5.42 -13.35 -9.51
CA SER A 40 4.89 -12.97 -10.83
C SER A 40 5.35 -13.91 -11.94
N VAL A 41 6.54 -14.49 -11.86
CA VAL A 41 7.06 -15.36 -12.93
C VAL A 41 6.61 -16.82 -12.75
N PHE A 42 6.69 -17.35 -11.53
CA PHE A 42 6.52 -18.79 -11.27
C PHE A 42 5.22 -19.15 -10.55
N LEU A 43 4.65 -18.24 -9.76
CA LEU A 43 3.54 -18.56 -8.86
C LEU A 43 2.21 -17.89 -9.25
N ALA A 44 2.20 -17.12 -10.34
CA ALA A 44 1.07 -16.25 -10.68
C ALA A 44 -0.26 -16.98 -10.90
N ASP A 45 -0.21 -18.24 -11.36
CA ASP A 45 -1.41 -19.03 -11.66
C ASP A 45 -1.94 -19.83 -10.45
N TYR A 46 -1.30 -19.75 -9.28
CA TYR A 46 -1.77 -20.45 -8.09
C TYR A 46 -2.89 -19.69 -7.38
N THR A 47 -3.88 -20.42 -6.87
CA THR A 47 -5.08 -19.86 -6.22
C THR A 47 -4.76 -18.96 -5.01
N TRP A 48 -3.72 -19.29 -4.24
CA TRP A 48 -3.32 -18.48 -3.09
C TRP A 48 -2.76 -17.11 -3.50
N MET A 49 -2.15 -16.98 -4.68
CA MET A 49 -1.73 -15.68 -5.23
C MET A 49 -2.93 -14.83 -5.64
N HIS A 50 -4.03 -15.45 -6.07
CA HIS A 50 -5.26 -14.71 -6.32
C HIS A 50 -5.85 -14.15 -5.02
N VAL A 51 -5.87 -14.96 -3.96
CA VAL A 51 -6.32 -14.51 -2.63
C VAL A 51 -5.43 -13.36 -2.13
N PHE A 52 -4.11 -13.49 -2.26
CA PHE A 52 -3.16 -12.42 -1.93
C PHE A 52 -3.47 -11.12 -2.68
N ALA A 53 -3.62 -11.18 -4.01
CA ALA A 53 -3.89 -9.99 -4.81
C ALA A 53 -5.22 -9.32 -4.43
N LYS A 54 -6.27 -10.09 -4.09
CA LYS A 54 -7.53 -9.53 -3.57
C LYS A 54 -7.38 -8.84 -2.21
N ILE A 55 -6.59 -9.41 -1.31
CA ILE A 55 -6.37 -8.84 0.02
C ILE A 55 -5.59 -7.53 -0.09
N VAL A 56 -4.60 -7.51 -0.97
CA VAL A 56 -3.74 -6.34 -1.16
C VAL A 56 -4.43 -5.28 -2.00
N ILE A 57 -5.07 -5.65 -3.09
CA ILE A 57 -5.83 -4.75 -3.98
C ILE A 57 -7.31 -4.92 -3.63
N LYS A 58 -7.77 -4.13 -2.66
CA LYS A 58 -9.16 -4.16 -2.17
C LYS A 58 -10.14 -3.48 -3.14
N SER A 59 -10.06 -3.82 -4.42
CA SER A 59 -11.02 -3.37 -5.44
C SER A 59 -12.15 -4.38 -5.55
N ASN A 60 -13.39 -3.88 -5.66
CA ASN A 60 -14.58 -4.72 -5.87
C ASN A 60 -14.57 -5.40 -7.26
N ASN A 61 -13.80 -4.89 -8.21
CA ASN A 61 -13.75 -5.40 -9.59
C ASN A 61 -12.53 -6.30 -9.83
N ILE A 62 -11.70 -6.54 -8.82
CA ILE A 62 -10.43 -7.26 -8.96
C ILE A 62 -10.61 -8.67 -9.57
N ASP A 63 -11.76 -9.28 -9.31
CA ASP A 63 -12.14 -10.60 -9.81
C ASP A 63 -12.23 -10.68 -11.34
N LEU A 64 -12.55 -9.56 -11.99
CA LEU A 64 -12.70 -9.48 -13.44
C LEU A 64 -11.35 -9.54 -14.18
N TYR A 65 -10.27 -9.22 -13.48
CA TYR A 65 -8.91 -9.16 -14.05
C TYR A 65 -8.16 -10.49 -13.97
N PHE A 66 -8.61 -11.47 -13.16
CA PHE A 66 -7.97 -12.78 -13.13
C PHE A 66 -8.20 -13.56 -14.43
N SER A 67 -7.11 -13.90 -15.12
CA SER A 67 -7.10 -14.69 -16.34
C SER A 67 -5.76 -15.41 -16.49
N LYS A 68 -5.70 -16.52 -17.23
CA LYS A 68 -4.50 -17.36 -17.30
C LYS A 68 -3.31 -16.64 -17.95
N GLY A 69 -2.10 -17.02 -17.54
CA GLY A 69 -0.86 -16.58 -18.22
C GLY A 69 -0.48 -15.14 -17.87
N ASN A 70 -0.17 -14.31 -18.88
CA ASN A 70 0.41 -12.98 -18.67
C ASN A 70 -0.46 -12.04 -17.82
N ALA A 71 -1.79 -12.17 -17.91
CA ALA A 71 -2.74 -11.39 -17.12
C ALA A 71 -2.50 -11.57 -15.61
N ASN A 72 -2.44 -12.83 -15.15
CA ASN A 72 -2.11 -13.17 -13.78
C ASN A 72 -0.72 -12.65 -13.38
N ARG A 73 0.30 -12.81 -14.23
CA ARG A 73 1.67 -12.34 -13.92
C ARG A 73 1.72 -10.85 -13.62
N ILE A 74 1.02 -10.07 -14.43
CA ILE A 74 0.92 -8.62 -14.30
C ILE A 74 0.13 -8.25 -13.06
N LEU A 75 -1.03 -8.87 -12.85
CA LEU A 75 -1.87 -8.63 -11.69
C LEU A 75 -1.13 -8.88 -10.37
N ILE A 76 -0.37 -9.98 -10.30
CA ILE A 76 0.48 -10.26 -9.13
C ILE A 76 1.59 -9.23 -9.00
N SER A 77 2.22 -8.79 -10.10
CA SER A 77 3.27 -7.75 -10.03
C SER A 77 2.71 -6.41 -9.51
N VAL A 78 1.49 -6.04 -9.93
CA VAL A 78 0.80 -4.85 -9.42
C VAL A 78 0.39 -5.02 -7.96
N ALA A 79 0.00 -6.23 -7.54
CA ALA A 79 -0.27 -6.49 -6.12
C ALA A 79 0.98 -6.30 -5.26
N PHE A 80 2.15 -6.74 -5.70
CA PHE A 80 3.40 -6.45 -4.99
C PHE A 80 3.77 -4.97 -5.00
N LEU A 81 3.55 -4.26 -6.11
CA LEU A 81 3.71 -2.80 -6.17
C LEU A 81 2.78 -2.09 -5.18
N ALA A 82 1.52 -2.53 -5.10
CA ALA A 82 0.54 -2.01 -4.16
C ALA A 82 0.93 -2.25 -2.71
N LEU A 83 1.43 -3.45 -2.41
CA LEU A 83 1.97 -3.77 -1.10
C LEU A 83 3.18 -2.91 -0.75
N ALA A 84 4.11 -2.71 -1.69
CA ALA A 84 5.30 -1.88 -1.51
C ALA A 84 4.95 -0.44 -1.14
N ILE A 85 4.01 0.16 -1.89
CA ILE A 85 3.53 1.52 -1.63
C ILE A 85 2.83 1.59 -0.27
N LYS A 86 1.98 0.61 0.07
CA LYS A 86 1.30 0.58 1.38
C LYS A 86 2.27 0.43 2.54
N ILE A 87 3.30 -0.41 2.42
CA ILE A 87 4.35 -0.57 3.43
C ILE A 87 5.15 0.73 3.57
N GLY A 88 5.57 1.33 2.45
CA GLY A 88 6.29 2.60 2.45
C GLY A 88 5.49 3.70 3.14
N VAL A 89 4.21 3.84 2.79
CA VAL A 89 3.29 4.80 3.41
C VAL A 89 3.10 4.51 4.91
N LEU A 90 2.91 3.24 5.30
CA LEU A 90 2.73 2.86 6.71
C LEU A 90 3.95 3.18 7.56
N ILE A 91 5.16 2.91 7.04
CA ILE A 91 6.42 3.23 7.70
C ILE A 91 6.54 4.75 7.90
N HIS A 92 6.24 5.53 6.86
CA HIS A 92 6.32 6.98 6.91
C HIS A 92 5.28 7.58 7.88
N ILE A 93 4.05 7.08 7.87
CA ILE A 93 3.00 7.47 8.83
C ILE A 93 3.39 7.07 10.24
N GLY A 94 3.94 5.87 10.44
CA GLY A 94 4.39 5.39 11.75
C GLY A 94 5.51 6.27 12.31
N PHE A 95 6.46 6.68 11.48
CA PHE A 95 7.51 7.61 11.87
C PHE A 95 6.96 9.00 12.20
N MET A 96 6.07 9.53 11.36
CA MET A 96 5.39 10.82 11.62
C MET A 96 4.56 10.78 12.91
N PHE A 97 3.89 9.66 13.18
CA PHE A 97 3.12 9.44 14.40
C PHE A 97 4.04 9.36 15.62
N ALA A 98 5.11 8.57 15.56
CA ALA A 98 6.11 8.49 16.63
C ALA A 98 6.74 9.87 16.89
N ALA A 99 7.10 10.60 15.84
CA ALA A 99 7.62 11.96 15.95
C ALA A 99 6.59 12.93 16.55
N THR A 100 5.30 12.81 16.19
CA THR A 100 4.22 13.61 16.78
C THR A 100 4.00 13.28 18.24
N VAL A 101 4.06 12.00 18.63
CA VAL A 101 3.96 11.55 20.02
C VAL A 101 5.17 12.03 20.81
N ILE A 102 6.39 11.88 20.29
CA ILE A 102 7.62 12.38 20.92
C ILE A 102 7.58 13.89 21.05
N LEU A 103 7.11 14.62 20.03
CA LEU A 103 6.92 16.06 20.09
C LEU A 103 5.87 16.44 21.12
N ALA A 104 4.76 15.73 21.19
CA ALA A 104 3.72 15.94 22.20
C ALA A 104 4.26 15.67 23.61
N PHE A 105 5.04 14.60 23.80
CA PHE A 105 5.74 14.31 25.05
C PHE A 105 6.82 15.36 25.36
N ALA A 106 7.55 15.84 24.36
CA ALA A 106 8.57 16.88 24.53
C ALA A 106 7.92 18.23 24.88
N ILE A 107 6.79 18.57 24.26
CA ILE A 107 5.96 19.71 24.65
C ILE A 107 5.42 19.48 26.07
N LEU A 108 4.94 18.28 26.41
CA LEU A 108 4.42 17.93 27.73
C LEU A 108 5.48 17.90 28.83
N LEU A 109 6.74 17.58 28.50
CA LEU A 109 7.90 17.60 29.39
C LEU A 109 8.46 19.01 29.52
N ALA A 110 8.57 19.74 28.40
CA ALA A 110 8.85 21.18 28.41
C ALA A 110 7.75 21.94 29.17
N SER A 111 6.51 21.47 29.10
CA SER A 111 5.38 21.95 29.89
C SER A 111 5.18 21.17 31.20
N GLY A 112 6.03 20.19 31.52
CA GLY A 112 6.17 19.54 32.84
C GLY A 112 6.73 20.51 33.89
N PHE A 113 6.86 21.76 33.48
CA PHE A 113 7.13 22.98 34.22
C PHE A 113 5.85 23.68 34.72
N PHE A 114 4.69 23.46 34.10
CA PHE A 114 3.39 23.98 34.54
C PHE A 114 2.55 22.73 34.76
N PHE A 115 2.62 22.04 35.89
CA PHE A 115 2.33 22.54 37.22
C PHE A 115 3.22 21.75 38.22
N GLU A 116 3.42 22.17 39.46
CA GLU A 116 2.58 21.64 40.55
C GLU A 116 1.66 20.48 40.09
N GLY A 117 2.21 19.28 39.86
CA GLY A 117 1.54 18.19 39.12
C GLY A 117 0.16 17.73 39.64
N TYR A 118 -0.35 18.31 40.71
CA TYR A 118 -1.68 18.08 41.30
C TYR A 118 -2.68 19.26 41.22
N SER A 119 -2.22 20.49 40.93
CA SER A 119 -3.04 21.61 40.43
C SER A 119 -3.35 21.44 38.91
N SER A 120 -2.72 20.41 38.32
CA SER A 120 -2.39 20.33 36.91
C SER A 120 -3.50 19.91 35.96
N GLY A 121 -4.66 19.58 36.52
CA GLY A 121 -5.87 19.24 35.79
C GLY A 121 -5.54 18.59 34.46
N MET A 122 -5.04 17.35 34.48
CA MET A 122 -4.97 16.55 33.27
C MET A 122 -6.42 16.33 32.82
N THR A 123 -6.92 17.34 32.13
CA THR A 123 -8.33 17.50 31.86
C THR A 123 -8.66 16.43 30.84
N ILE A 124 -9.80 15.78 31.03
CA ILE A 124 -10.41 14.88 30.05
C ILE A 124 -10.32 15.51 28.65
N THR A 125 -10.41 16.84 28.57
CA THR A 125 -10.23 17.68 27.38
C THR A 125 -8.89 17.52 26.65
N GLY A 126 -7.75 17.42 27.36
CA GLY A 126 -6.42 17.23 26.76
C GLY A 126 -6.27 15.85 26.12
N VAL A 127 -6.68 14.81 26.84
CA VAL A 127 -6.73 13.42 26.32
C VAL A 127 -7.72 13.29 25.16
N PHE A 128 -8.84 14.00 25.24
CA PHE A 128 -9.86 14.03 24.19
C PHE A 128 -9.36 14.72 22.91
N ASN A 129 -8.58 15.79 23.03
CA ASN A 129 -7.98 16.46 21.87
C ASN A 129 -6.91 15.59 21.19
N ILE A 130 -6.08 14.88 21.96
CA ILE A 130 -5.13 13.90 21.41
C ILE A 130 -5.89 12.78 20.69
N SER A 131 -6.95 12.25 21.31
CA SER A 131 -7.82 11.23 20.68
C SER A 131 -8.47 11.73 19.38
N LYS A 132 -8.93 13.00 19.33
CA LYS A 132 -9.45 13.62 18.11
C LYS A 132 -8.40 13.72 17.00
N ILE A 133 -7.15 14.05 17.35
CA ILE A 133 -6.05 14.10 16.39
C ILE A 133 -5.76 12.69 15.85
N ILE A 134 -5.73 11.68 16.71
CA ILE A 134 -5.55 10.27 16.32
C ILE A 134 -6.67 9.82 15.38
N LEU A 135 -7.93 10.11 15.70
CA LEU A 135 -9.07 9.78 14.85
C LEU A 135 -9.01 10.48 13.49
N LYS A 136 -8.56 11.74 13.47
CA LYS A 136 -8.42 12.50 12.22
C LYS A 136 -7.29 11.95 11.35
N ILE A 137 -6.17 11.54 11.94
CA ILE A 137 -5.08 10.85 11.24
C ILE A 137 -5.60 9.51 10.68
N TYR A 138 -6.29 8.71 11.49
CA TYR A 138 -6.84 7.43 11.04
C TYR A 138 -7.81 7.60 9.86
N SER A 139 -8.74 8.54 9.94
CA SER A 139 -9.70 8.84 8.86
C SER A 139 -8.99 9.31 7.58
N PHE A 140 -7.92 10.10 7.71
CA PHE A 140 -7.11 10.54 6.58
C PHE A 140 -6.38 9.36 5.92
N VAL A 141 -5.80 8.45 6.72
CA VAL A 141 -5.12 7.24 6.23
C VAL A 141 -6.12 6.32 5.50
N GLU A 142 -7.32 6.14 6.04
CA GLU A 142 -8.36 5.34 5.38
C GLU A 142 -8.76 5.94 4.01
N SER A 143 -8.89 7.27 3.93
CA SER A 143 -9.20 7.97 2.69
C SER A 143 -8.09 7.81 1.64
N ILE A 144 -6.82 7.96 2.05
CA ILE A 144 -5.66 7.72 1.18
C ILE A 144 -5.65 6.26 0.70
N GLN A 145 -5.94 5.32 1.59
CA GLN A 145 -5.95 3.90 1.24
C GLN A 145 -6.99 3.58 0.17
N LYS A 146 -8.21 4.12 0.29
CA LYS A 146 -9.26 3.97 -0.74
C LYS A 146 -8.85 4.59 -2.07
N TRP A 147 -8.19 5.75 -2.04
CA TRP A 147 -7.68 6.39 -3.25
C TRP A 147 -6.61 5.54 -3.94
N LEU A 148 -5.67 4.98 -3.16
CA LEU A 148 -4.65 4.05 -3.66
C LEU A 148 -5.27 2.79 -4.27
N ASP A 149 -6.27 2.19 -3.62
CA ASP A 149 -6.96 0.99 -4.14
C ASP A 149 -7.58 1.26 -5.52
N LYS A 150 -8.21 2.43 -5.70
CA LYS A 150 -8.75 2.86 -7.01
C LYS A 150 -7.66 3.14 -8.04
N LEU A 151 -6.53 3.69 -7.62
CA LEU A 151 -5.39 3.95 -8.50
C LEU A 151 -4.77 2.64 -9.01
N PHE A 152 -4.64 1.61 -8.17
CA PHE A 152 -4.15 0.31 -8.63
C PHE A 152 -5.09 -0.36 -9.62
N GLU A 153 -6.40 -0.23 -9.46
CA GLU A 153 -7.35 -0.70 -10.46
C GLU A 153 -7.16 0.01 -11.82
N LEU A 154 -6.90 1.32 -11.81
CA LEU A 154 -6.60 2.06 -13.04
C LEU A 154 -5.27 1.64 -13.68
N ILE A 155 -4.24 1.35 -12.87
CA ILE A 155 -2.96 0.82 -13.37
C ILE A 155 -3.19 -0.53 -14.05
N ILE A 156 -3.89 -1.47 -13.40
CA ILE A 156 -4.22 -2.77 -13.98
C ILE A 156 -4.97 -2.60 -15.30
N LYS A 157 -6.01 -1.75 -15.30
CA LYS A 157 -6.79 -1.49 -16.53
C LYS A 157 -5.91 -0.90 -17.64
N GLY A 158 -5.01 0.01 -17.31
CA GLY A 158 -4.05 0.60 -18.25
C GLY A 158 -3.09 -0.44 -18.84
N GLU A 159 -2.46 -1.26 -18.01
CA GLU A 159 -1.54 -2.31 -18.43
C GLU A 159 -2.24 -3.37 -19.29
N TYR A 160 -3.46 -3.75 -18.93
CA TYR A 160 -4.27 -4.71 -19.69
C TYR A 160 -4.63 -4.16 -21.06
N LYS A 161 -5.01 -2.87 -21.15
CA LYS A 161 -5.29 -2.18 -22.41
C LYS A 161 -4.06 -2.12 -23.33
N ILE A 162 -2.88 -1.83 -22.78
CA ILE A 162 -1.61 -1.80 -23.53
C ILE A 162 -1.30 -3.17 -24.15
N LEU A 163 -1.65 -4.24 -23.43
CA LEU A 163 -1.37 -5.62 -23.85
C LEU A 163 -2.53 -6.29 -24.60
N GLY A 164 -3.65 -5.59 -24.82
CA GLY A 164 -4.83 -6.16 -25.46
C GLY A 164 -5.49 -7.30 -24.66
N ILE A 165 -5.25 -7.38 -23.35
CA ILE A 165 -5.84 -8.40 -22.49
C ILE A 165 -7.30 -8.05 -22.24
N LYS A 166 -8.21 -8.93 -22.69
CA LYS A 166 -9.65 -8.77 -22.43
C LYS A 166 -9.96 -9.08 -20.97
N VAL A 167 -10.64 -8.15 -20.31
CA VAL A 167 -11.18 -8.31 -18.95
C VAL A 167 -12.48 -9.11 -19.04
N LYS A 168 -12.73 -10.02 -18.08
CA LYS A 168 -14.03 -10.72 -18.04
C LYS A 168 -15.15 -9.68 -17.85
N GLY A 169 -16.12 -9.68 -18.76
CA GLY A 169 -17.26 -8.74 -18.76
C GLY A 169 -17.15 -7.56 -19.75
N GLU A 170 -16.00 -7.26 -20.35
CA GLU A 170 -15.88 -6.27 -21.45
C GLU A 170 -16.15 -6.89 -22.84
N GLY A 171 -17.11 -7.81 -22.94
CA GLY A 171 -17.44 -8.50 -24.21
C GLY A 171 -18.44 -9.64 -24.12
N GLU A 172 -19.32 -9.62 -23.12
CA GLU A 172 -20.59 -10.34 -23.21
C GLU A 172 -21.58 -9.38 -23.88
N GLU A 173 -21.65 -9.46 -25.21
CA GLU A 173 -22.87 -9.10 -25.95
C GLU A 173 -23.93 -10.17 -25.74
#